data_AF-S4PSH9-F1
#
_entry.id   AF-S4PSH9-F1
#
_cell.length_a   1.000
_cell.length_b   1.000
_cell.length_c   1.000
_cell.angle_alpha   90.00
_cell.angle_beta   90.00
_cell.angle_gamma   90.00
#
_symmetry.space_group_name_H-M   'P 1'
#
loop_
_entity.id
_entity.type
_entity.pdbx_description
1 polymer ?
#
loop_
_entity_poly.entity_id
_entity_poly.type
_entity_poly.pdbx_seq_one_letter_code
_entity_poly.pdbx_strand_id
1 'polypeptide(L)' 'MYAYVDSMNFSNMDIVAALRHFLEGFRLPGEAQKIDRLMEKFAARYCECNPTNTLFTSADTVYVLAFSIIM' A
#
# COMPACT_ATOMS: atom_id res chain seq x y z
N MET A 1 4.51 -12.86 -5.95
CA MET A 1 3.76 -11.84 -5.17
C MET A 1 4.60 -10.57 -4.95
N TYR A 2 5.88 -10.67 -4.57
CA TYR A 2 6.76 -9.51 -4.37
C TYR A 2 7.03 -8.67 -5.62
N ALA A 3 7.26 -9.30 -6.78
CA ALA A 3 7.59 -8.57 -8.01
C ALA A 3 6.46 -7.63 -8.52
N TYR A 4 5.20 -7.94 -8.20
CA TYR A 4 4.06 -7.13 -8.65
C TYR A 4 3.99 -5.81 -7.89
N VAL A 5 4.11 -5.86 -6.55
CA VAL A 5 4.18 -4.66 -5.69
C VAL A 5 5.46 -3.88 -5.98
N ASP A 6 6.59 -4.57 -6.17
CA ASP A 6 7.88 -3.92 -6.43
C ASP A 6 7.90 -3.20 -7.79
N SER A 7 7.23 -3.75 -8.81
CA SER A 7 7.12 -3.11 -10.13
C SER A 7 6.14 -1.91 -10.14
N MET A 8 5.33 -1.72 -9.09
CA MET A 8 4.44 -0.57 -9.01
C MET A 8 5.19 0.67 -8.55
N ASN A 9 5.07 1.73 -9.34
CA ASN A 9 5.56 3.06 -8.99
C ASN A 9 4.44 3.84 -8.31
N PHE A 10 4.60 4.08 -7.01
CA PHE A 10 3.70 4.92 -6.22
C PHE A 10 4.24 6.34 -6.01
N SER A 11 5.34 6.69 -6.68
CA SER A 11 5.95 8.01 -6.55
C SER A 11 4.99 9.11 -6.97
N ASN A 12 4.88 10.15 -6.15
CA ASN A 12 4.00 11.31 -6.39
C ASN A 12 2.50 10.96 -6.44
N MET A 13 2.10 9.78 -5.96
CA MET A 13 0.70 9.39 -5.81
C MET A 13 0.28 9.50 -4.34
N ASP A 14 -0.96 9.92 -4.12
CA ASP A 14 -1.60 9.87 -2.81
C ASP A 14 -1.85 8.42 -2.38
N ILE A 15 -1.85 8.15 -1.06
CA ILE A 15 -2.03 6.80 -0.52
C ILE A 15 -3.32 6.16 -1.03
N VAL A 16 -4.41 6.93 -1.13
CA VAL A 16 -5.71 6.47 -1.64
C VAL A 16 -5.63 6.12 -3.12
N ALA A 17 -4.93 6.93 -3.92
CA ALA A 17 -4.76 6.70 -5.35
C ALA A 17 -3.89 5.46 -5.60
N ALA A 18 -2.77 5.34 -4.88
CA ALA A 18 -1.89 4.19 -4.91
C ALA A 18 -2.62 2.90 -4.49
N LEU A 19 -3.43 2.96 -3.43
CA LEU A 19 -4.21 1.82 -2.94
C LEU A 19 -5.28 1.39 -3.95
N ARG A 20 -6.01 2.35 -4.56
CA ARG A 20 -6.96 2.06 -5.64
C ARG A 20 -6.26 1.37 -6.80
N HIS A 21 -5.12 1.89 -7.24
CA HIS A 21 -4.39 1.31 -8.36
C HIS A 21 -3.86 -0.09 -8.04
N PHE A 22 -3.44 -0.31 -6.80
CA PHE A 22 -3.04 -1.63 -6.29
C PHE A 22 -4.20 -2.63 -6.31
N LEU A 23 -5.36 -2.22 -5.81
CA LEU A 23 -6.60 -3.01 -5.75
C LEU A 23 -7.28 -3.18 -7.12
N GLU A 24 -6.93 -2.39 -8.13
CA GLU A 24 -7.47 -2.51 -9.48
C GLU A 24 -7.01 -3.81 -10.16
N GLY A 25 -5.79 -4.26 -9.85
CA GLY A 25 -5.19 -5.46 -10.43
C GLY A 25 -5.65 -6.79 -9.84
N PHE A 26 -6.27 -6.79 -8.64
CA PHE A 26 -6.73 -8.02 -8.00
C PHE A 26 -7.89 -7.76 -7.05
N ARG A 27 -8.80 -8.73 -6.92
CA ARG A 27 -9.86 -8.69 -5.91
C ARG A 27 -9.29 -9.02 -4.53
N LEU A 28 -9.65 -8.25 -3.52
CA LEU A 28 -9.29 -8.50 -2.13
C LEU A 28 -9.72 -9.92 -1.72
N PRO A 29 -8.78 -10.76 -1.25
CA PRO A 29 -9.12 -12.06 -0.69
C PRO A 29 -9.85 -11.88 0.65
N GLY A 30 -10.86 -12.70 0.93
CA GLY A 30 -11.65 -12.63 2.17
C GLY A 30 -10.92 -13.13 3.43
N GLU A 31 -9.74 -13.71 3.29
CA GLU A 31 -8.90 -14.11 4.43
C GLU A 31 -8.11 -12.92 4.96
N ALA A 32 -8.37 -12.54 6.21
CA ALA A 32 -7.69 -11.43 6.89
C ALA A 32 -6.16 -11.51 6.78
N GLN A 33 -5.57 -12.71 6.93
CA GLN A 33 -4.12 -12.93 6.81
C GLN A 33 -3.54 -12.56 5.44
N LYS A 34 -4.33 -12.70 4.35
CA LYS A 34 -3.87 -12.32 3.01
C LYS A 34 -3.91 -10.81 2.82
N ILE A 35 -4.92 -10.14 3.36
CA ILE A 35 -5.03 -8.67 3.36
C ILE A 35 -3.87 -8.06 4.14
N ASP A 36 -3.58 -8.61 5.32
CA ASP A 36 -2.50 -8.19 6.21
C ASP A 36 -1.13 -8.18 5.47
N ARG A 37 -0.76 -9.31 4.84
CA ARG A 37 0.47 -9.41 4.03
C ARG A 37 0.53 -8.46 2.83
N LEU A 38 -0.61 -8.22 2.18
CA LEU A 38 -0.68 -7.30 1.03
C LEU A 38 -0.48 -5.85 1.47
N MET A 39 -1.13 -5.46 2.57
CA MET A 39 -1.05 -4.10 3.11
C MET A 39 0.33 -3.79 3.67
N GLU A 40 0.96 -4.73 4.38
CA GLU A 40 2.31 -4.55 4.91
C GLU A 40 3.33 -4.30 3.77
N LYS A 41 3.21 -5.06 2.67
CA LYS A 41 4.04 -4.89 1.47
C LYS A 41 3.76 -3.59 0.75
N PHE A 42 2.50 -3.21 0.60
CA PHE A 42 2.10 -1.94 0.01
C PHE A 42 2.65 -0.76 0.80
N ALA A 43 2.54 -0.80 2.13
CA ALA A 43 2.99 0.25 3.02
C ALA A 43 4.52 0.46 2.96
N ALA A 44 5.29 -0.64 3.00
CA ALA A 44 6.73 -0.58 2.82
C ALA A 44 7.11 0.03 1.46
N ARG A 45 6.47 -0.43 0.37
CA ARG A 45 6.80 0.05 -0.97
C ARG A 45 6.39 1.51 -1.20
N TYR A 46 5.25 1.93 -0.68
CA TYR A 46 4.79 3.31 -0.75
C TYR A 46 5.74 4.26 -0.02
N CYS A 47 6.24 3.85 1.15
CA CYS A 47 7.25 4.59 1.90
C CYS A 47 8.58 4.69 1.14
N GLU A 48 9.02 3.60 0.49
CA GLU A 48 10.24 3.60 -0.35
C GLU A 48 10.10 4.47 -1.61
N CYS A 49 8.93 4.49 -2.24
CA CYS A 49 8.66 5.31 -3.44
C CYS A 49 8.46 6.80 -3.14
N ASN A 50 8.11 7.16 -1.89
CA ASN A 50 7.80 8.53 -1.47
C ASN A 50 8.65 8.99 -0.27
N PRO A 51 9.99 8.98 -0.37
CA PRO A 51 10.87 9.39 0.72
C PRO A 51 10.77 10.89 1.07
N THR A 52 10.22 11.69 0.16
CA THR A 52 10.06 13.15 0.29
C THR A 52 8.75 13.56 0.96
N ASN A 53 7.81 12.64 1.15
CA ASN A 53 6.50 12.97 1.72
C ASN A 53 6.59 12.96 3.25
N THR A 54 6.81 14.12 3.85
CA THR A 54 6.95 14.32 5.32
C THR A 54 5.72 13.91 6.14
N LEU A 55 4.60 13.57 5.48
CA LEU A 55 3.37 13.10 6.10
C LEU A 55 3.41 11.61 6.47
N PHE A 56 4.24 10.81 5.80
CA PHE A 56 4.27 9.35 5.95
C PHE A 56 5.68 8.86 6.28
N THR A 57 6.23 9.32 7.41
CA THR A 57 7.57 8.92 7.90
C THR A 57 7.65 7.43 8.29
N SER A 58 6.52 6.78 8.54
CA SER A 58 6.48 5.39 9.02
C SER A 58 5.55 4.52 8.18
N ALA A 59 6.05 3.35 7.76
CA ALA A 59 5.26 2.33 7.07
C ALA A 59 4.02 1.91 7.90
N ASP A 60 4.12 1.89 9.23
CA ASP A 60 3.00 1.61 10.13
C ASP A 60 1.82 2.59 9.95
N THR A 61 2.11 3.88 9.74
CA THR A 61 1.07 4.89 9.52
C THR A 61 0.35 4.65 8.20
N VAL A 62 1.11 4.34 7.16
CA VAL A 62 0.59 4.00 5.82
C VAL A 62 -0.27 2.73 5.89
N TYR A 63 0.18 1.73 6.65
CA TYR A 63 -0.55 0.48 6.89
C TYR A 63 -1.91 0.72 7.58
N VAL A 64 -1.92 1.47 8.70
CA VAL A 64 -3.16 1.76 9.45
C VAL A 64 -4.14 2.56 8.59
N LEU A 65 -3.64 3.52 7.81
CA LEU A 65 -4.49 4.30 6.89
C LEU A 65 -5.04 3.44 5.76
N ALA A 66 -4.21 2.60 5.16
CA ALA A 66 -4.64 1.68 4.12
C ALA A 66 -5.75 0.73 4.61
N PHE A 67 -5.60 0.19 5.83
CA PHE A 67 -6.64 -0.60 6.49
C PHE A 67 -7.91 0.22 6.75
N SER A 68 -7.76 1.46 7.21
CA SER A 68 -8.89 2.37 7.49
C SER A 68 -9.64 2.82 6.24
N ILE A 69 -9.01 2.73 5.05
CA ILE A 69 -9.66 3.03 3.76
C ILE A 69 -10.43 1.81 3.22
N ILE A 70 -10.03 0.59 3.62
CA ILE A 70 -10.62 -0.68 3.15
C ILE A 70 -11.80 -1.11 4.04
N MET A 71 -11.76 -0.85 5.35
CA MET A 71 -12.89 -1.05 6.27
C MET A 71 -13.97 0.02 6.11
#